data_AF-A0A0N4YSL0-F1
#
_entry.id   AF-A0A0N4YSL0-F1
#
_cell.length_a   1.000
_cell.length_b   1.000
_cell.length_c   1.000
_cell.angle_alpha   90.00
_cell.angle_beta   90.00
_cell.angle_gamma   90.00
#
_symmetry.space_group_name_H-M   'P 1'
#
loop_
_entity.id
_entity.type
_entity.pdbx_description
1 polymer ?
#
loop_
_entity_poly.entity_id
_entity_poly.type
_entity_poly.pdbx_seq_one_letter_code
_entity_poly.pdbx_strand_id
1 'polypeptide(L)'
;MLLASIVLLRGATSFIVGGCIGPKSVLERYLNAEQKAKLRRIVHTTFDGRNAEQVLASANTYVNSVVTAQQWSSILPELRNYQAMKKECSIYAQLLPTKIYTQLLRSVWIATEHGADAHHLKRLVEDFIDRSMKAEATNTP
;
A
#
# COMPACT_ATOMS: atom_id res chain seq x y z
N MET A 1 -31.15 6.81 18.45
CA MET A 1 -30.54 5.90 17.46
C MET A 1 -29.75 6.73 16.44
N LEU A 2 -28.54 7.15 16.79
CA LEU A 2 -27.75 8.10 15.99
C LEU A 2 -26.26 7.76 16.10
N LEU A 3 -25.89 6.51 15.84
CA LEU A 3 -24.51 6.03 15.89
C LEU A 3 -24.14 5.10 14.72
N ALA A 4 -25.00 4.94 13.72
CA ALA A 4 -24.74 4.03 12.59
C ALA A 4 -24.04 4.71 11.39
N SER A 5 -23.94 6.05 11.36
CA SER A 5 -23.54 6.77 10.14
C SER A 5 -22.04 7.09 10.04
N ILE A 6 -21.22 6.78 11.05
CA ILE A 6 -19.78 7.15 11.05
C ILE A 6 -18.88 6.00 10.57
N VAL A 7 -19.37 4.76 10.51
CA VAL A 7 -18.52 3.59 10.18
C VAL A 7 -18.33 3.39 8.68
N LEU A 8 -19.23 3.91 7.83
CA LEU A 8 -19.24 3.59 6.39
C LEU A 8 -18.37 4.52 5.51
N LEU A 9 -17.84 5.63 6.04
CA LEU A 9 -16.97 6.54 5.28
C LEU A 9 -15.49 6.14 5.26
N ARG A 10 -15.08 5.07 5.97
CA ARG A 10 -13.70 4.55 5.92
C ARG A 10 -13.44 3.59 4.75
N GLY A 11 -14.47 3.26 3.95
CA GLY A 11 -14.37 2.32 2.84
C GLY A 11 -13.78 2.88 1.53
N ALA A 12 -13.65 4.21 1.39
CA ALA A 12 -13.26 4.82 0.12
C ALA A 12 -11.74 4.87 -0.13
N THR A 13 -10.90 4.58 0.87
CA THR A 13 -9.43 4.54 0.73
C THR A 13 -8.88 3.11 0.57
N SER A 14 -9.76 2.14 0.32
CA SER A 14 -9.41 0.73 0.05
C SER A 14 -8.59 0.55 -1.25
N PHE A 15 -8.39 1.64 -1.99
CA PHE A 15 -7.60 1.67 -3.20
C PHE A 15 -6.07 1.70 -2.93
N ILE A 16 -5.59 1.89 -1.70
CA ILE A 16 -4.14 1.98 -1.45
C ILE A 16 -3.45 0.65 -1.83
N VAL A 17 -2.86 0.65 -3.00
CA VAL A 17 -2.04 -0.43 -3.53
C VAL A 17 -0.85 -0.58 -2.58
N GLY A 18 -0.80 -1.70 -1.84
CA GLY A 18 0.14 -1.90 -0.74
C GLY A 18 -0.44 -1.69 0.68
N GLY A 19 -1.73 -1.43 0.83
CA GLY A 19 -2.40 -1.28 2.14
C GLY A 19 -2.42 -2.55 3.02
N CYS A 20 -2.07 -3.70 2.44
CA CYS A 20 -1.88 -4.98 3.12
C CYS A 20 -0.46 -5.21 3.67
N ILE A 21 0.52 -4.39 3.25
CA ILE A 21 1.93 -4.60 3.61
C ILE A 21 2.13 -4.37 5.11
N GLY A 22 1.51 -3.34 5.66
CA GLY A 22 1.69 -3.02 7.06
C GLY A 22 0.92 -1.77 7.48
N PRO A 23 0.78 -1.55 8.79
CA PRO A 23 0.10 -0.37 9.30
C PRO A 23 1.02 0.86 9.15
N LYS A 24 0.81 1.63 8.08
CA LYS A 24 1.60 2.85 7.77
C LYS A 24 1.81 3.76 8.98
N SER A 25 0.75 4.05 9.73
CA SER A 25 0.81 4.93 10.90
C SER A 25 1.70 4.41 12.03
N VAL A 26 1.89 3.10 12.13
CA VAL A 26 2.74 2.46 13.12
C VAL A 26 4.19 2.44 12.61
N LEU A 27 4.40 2.01 11.36
CA LEU A 27 5.73 1.95 10.74
C LEU A 27 6.39 3.33 10.58
N GLU A 28 5.59 4.39 10.36
CA GLU A 28 6.08 5.75 10.17
C GLU A 28 6.12 6.60 11.45
N ARG A 29 5.71 6.05 12.61
CA ARG A 29 5.41 6.82 13.84
C ARG A 29 6.57 7.69 14.32
N TYR A 30 7.76 7.11 14.36
CA TYR A 30 8.98 7.77 14.86
C TYR A 30 9.94 8.20 13.76
N LEU A 31 9.53 8.03 12.51
CA LEU A 31 10.36 8.37 11.36
C LEU A 31 10.27 9.87 11.08
N ASN A 32 11.39 10.47 10.68
CA ASN A 32 11.40 11.80 10.08
C ASN A 32 10.98 11.74 8.58
N ALA A 33 10.90 12.89 7.92
CA ALA A 33 10.42 12.96 6.52
C ALA A 33 11.27 12.12 5.55
N GLU A 34 12.60 12.20 5.65
CA GLU A 34 13.52 11.44 4.81
C GLU A 34 13.38 9.93 5.03
N GLN A 35 13.30 9.51 6.29
CA GLN A 35 13.14 8.11 6.66
C GLN A 35 11.81 7.54 6.17
N LYS A 36 10.72 8.33 6.22
CA LYS A 36 9.42 7.96 5.65
C LYS A 36 9.52 7.78 4.14
N ALA A 37 10.17 8.69 3.43
CA ALA A 37 10.36 8.59 1.99
C ALA A 37 11.13 7.32 1.62
N LYS A 38 12.20 6.98 2.34
CA LYS A 38 12.97 5.75 2.13
C LYS A 38 12.16 4.49 2.44
N LEU A 39 11.40 4.46 3.53
CA LEU A 39 10.48 3.35 3.84
C LEU A 39 9.47 3.12 2.72
N ARG A 40 8.80 4.20 2.27
CA ARG A 40 7.83 4.13 1.17
C ARG A 40 8.48 3.62 -0.10
N ARG A 41 9.69 4.08 -0.42
CA ARG A 41 10.45 3.56 -1.56
C ARG A 41 10.66 2.06 -1.47
N ILE A 42 11.12 1.54 -0.32
CA ILE A 42 11.29 0.09 -0.11
C ILE A 42 10.00 -0.64 -0.46
N VAL A 43 8.87 -0.22 0.10
CA VAL A 43 7.56 -0.85 -0.15
C VAL A 43 7.20 -0.79 -1.64
N HIS A 44 7.26 0.38 -2.26
CA HIS A 44 6.81 0.58 -3.63
C HIS A 44 7.71 -0.05 -4.70
N THR A 45 9.00 -0.23 -4.43
CA THR A 45 9.92 -0.85 -5.40
C THR A 45 10.01 -2.37 -5.25
N THR A 46 9.63 -2.92 -4.10
CA THR A 46 9.74 -4.37 -3.85
C THR A 46 8.41 -5.10 -3.91
N PHE A 47 7.28 -4.42 -3.70
CA PHE A 47 5.97 -5.07 -3.71
C PHE A 47 5.49 -5.41 -5.12
N ASP A 48 5.14 -6.68 -5.33
CA ASP A 48 4.66 -7.21 -6.61
C ASP A 48 3.18 -7.66 -6.58
N GLY A 49 2.51 -7.48 -5.44
CA GLY A 49 1.13 -7.92 -5.21
C GLY A 49 1.00 -9.23 -4.47
N ARG A 50 2.04 -10.07 -4.45
CA ARG A 50 2.02 -11.43 -3.89
C ARG A 50 3.04 -11.64 -2.77
N ASN A 51 4.06 -10.78 -2.69
CA ASN A 51 5.15 -10.89 -1.72
C ASN A 51 4.97 -10.02 -0.46
N ALA A 52 3.73 -9.83 0.01
CA ALA A 52 3.44 -8.86 1.07
C ALA A 52 4.22 -9.11 2.37
N GLU A 53 4.35 -10.37 2.79
CA GLU A 53 5.10 -10.75 4.00
C GLU A 53 6.60 -10.42 3.88
N GLN A 54 7.20 -10.66 2.70
CA GLN A 54 8.60 -10.34 2.44
C GLN A 54 8.85 -8.83 2.48
N VAL A 55 7.94 -8.05 1.90
CA VAL A 55 8.02 -6.59 1.91
C VAL A 55 7.86 -6.06 3.33
N LEU A 56 6.93 -6.62 4.12
CA LEU A 56 6.78 -6.26 5.53
C LEU A 56 8.03 -6.59 6.35
N ALA A 57 8.67 -7.74 6.12
CA ALA A 57 9.92 -8.10 6.79
C ALA A 57 11.04 -7.09 6.45
N SER A 58 11.11 -6.64 5.19
CA SER A 58 12.07 -5.63 4.74
C SER A 58 11.77 -4.26 5.37
N ALA A 59 10.50 -3.86 5.43
CA ALA A 59 10.05 -2.64 6.09
C ALA A 59 10.40 -2.65 7.59
N ASN A 60 10.11 -3.75 8.29
CA ASN A 60 10.41 -3.92 9.70
C ASN A 60 11.92 -3.84 9.97
N THR A 61 12.74 -4.50 9.15
CA THR A 61 14.21 -4.43 9.23
C THR A 61 14.70 -2.99 9.12
N TYR A 62 14.19 -2.25 8.13
CA TYR A 62 14.55 -0.86 7.94
C TYR A 62 14.13 0.01 9.14
N VAL A 63 12.87 -0.07 9.57
CA VAL A 63 12.36 0.72 10.71
C VAL A 63 13.20 0.44 11.96
N ASN A 64 13.44 -0.84 12.29
CA ASN A 64 14.26 -1.24 13.43
C ASN A 64 15.69 -0.68 13.37
N SER A 65 16.26 -0.52 12.16
CA SER A 65 17.62 0.02 12.00
C SER A 65 17.75 1.53 12.21
N VAL A 66 16.64 2.28 12.17
CA VAL A 66 16.66 3.76 12.20
C VAL A 66 15.95 4.36 13.42
N VAL A 67 15.30 3.53 14.25
CA VAL A 67 14.64 3.95 15.49
C VAL A 67 15.39 3.42 16.71
N THR A 68 15.12 3.95 17.90
CA THR A 68 15.72 3.42 19.13
C THR A 68 15.05 2.11 19.56
N ALA A 69 15.76 1.32 20.38
CA ALA A 69 15.19 0.08 20.93
C ALA A 69 13.88 0.31 21.71
N GLN A 70 13.77 1.44 22.41
CA GLN A 70 12.54 1.82 23.13
C GLN A 70 11.39 2.15 22.17
N GLN A 71 11.66 2.91 21.10
CA GLN A 71 10.69 3.22 20.06
C GLN A 71 10.24 1.96 19.30
N TRP A 72 11.16 1.05 19.00
CA TRP A 72 10.84 -0.24 18.39
C TRP A 72 9.93 -1.07 19.30
N SER A 73 10.29 -1.17 20.59
CA SER A 73 9.52 -1.94 21.57
C SER A 73 8.10 -1.39 21.76
N SER A 74 7.90 -0.07 21.60
CA SER A 74 6.57 0.54 21.75
C SER A 74 5.64 0.25 20.56
N ILE A 75 6.15 0.04 19.35
CA ILE A 75 5.33 -0.26 18.15
C ILE A 75 5.12 -1.76 17.92
N LEU A 76 5.99 -2.61 18.48
CA LEU A 76 6.00 -4.05 18.21
C LEU A 76 4.67 -4.76 18.50
N PRO A 77 3.93 -4.48 19.59
CA PRO A 77 2.64 -5.11 19.85
C PRO A 77 1.60 -4.80 18.76
N GLU A 78 1.56 -3.56 18.26
CA GLU A 78 0.63 -3.16 17.21
C GLU A 78 0.98 -3.79 15.85
N LEU A 79 2.28 -3.90 15.53
CA LEU A 79 2.74 -4.61 14.33
C LEU A 79 2.33 -6.08 14.36
N ARG A 80 2.52 -6.76 15.50
CA ARG A 80 2.12 -8.17 15.68
C ARG A 80 0.61 -8.36 15.55
N ASN A 81 -0.18 -7.45 16.13
CA ASN A 81 -1.63 -7.51 16.00
C ASN A 81 -2.06 -7.37 14.52
N TYR A 82 -1.47 -6.42 13.79
CA TYR A 82 -1.75 -6.26 12.37
C TYR A 82 -1.39 -7.52 11.56
N GLN A 83 -0.24 -8.13 11.82
CA GLN A 83 0.19 -9.36 11.16
C GLN A 83 -0.77 -10.53 11.43
N ALA A 84 -1.28 -10.64 12.66
CA ALA A 84 -2.25 -11.65 13.03
C ALA A 84 -3.59 -11.51 12.28
N MET A 85 -3.97 -10.28 11.88
CA MET A 85 -5.21 -10.03 11.15
C MET A 85 -5.18 -10.51 9.68
N LYS A 86 -3.99 -10.82 9.11
CA LYS A 86 -3.83 -11.28 7.73
C LYS A 86 -4.66 -10.49 6.70
N LYS A 87 -4.49 -9.17 6.69
CA LYS A 87 -5.25 -8.30 5.76
C LYS A 87 -4.93 -8.65 4.32
N GLU A 88 -5.98 -8.87 3.54
CA GLU A 88 -5.84 -9.12 2.10
C GLU A 88 -5.35 -7.87 1.36
N CYS A 89 -4.51 -8.11 0.36
CA CYS A 89 -4.11 -7.07 -0.59
C CYS A 89 -5.25 -6.69 -1.52
N SER A 90 -5.08 -5.53 -2.16
CA SER A 90 -6.02 -5.03 -3.17
C SER A 90 -6.46 -6.13 -4.13
N ILE A 91 -7.74 -6.16 -4.49
CA ILE A 91 -8.29 -7.12 -5.45
C ILE A 91 -7.52 -7.08 -6.79
N TYR A 92 -6.96 -5.93 -7.17
CA TYR A 92 -6.13 -5.79 -8.37
C TYR A 92 -4.84 -6.61 -8.31
N ALA A 93 -4.30 -6.87 -7.12
CA ALA A 93 -3.13 -7.75 -6.93
C ALA A 93 -3.42 -9.21 -7.30
N GLN A 94 -4.70 -9.59 -7.18
CA GLN A 94 -5.20 -10.93 -7.49
C GLN A 94 -5.62 -11.03 -8.96
N LEU A 95 -6.28 -9.99 -9.48
CA LEU A 95 -6.87 -10.00 -10.82
C LEU A 95 -5.87 -9.68 -11.94
N LEU A 96 -4.89 -8.80 -11.69
CA LEU A 96 -3.97 -8.36 -12.73
C LEU A 96 -2.74 -9.26 -12.81
N PRO A 97 -2.19 -9.49 -14.02
CA PRO A 97 -0.85 -10.05 -14.15
C PRO A 97 0.16 -9.19 -13.38
N THR A 98 1.13 -9.82 -12.71
CA THR A 98 2.13 -9.14 -11.86
C THR A 98 2.75 -7.92 -12.54
N LYS A 99 3.14 -8.05 -13.82
CA LYS A 99 3.72 -6.94 -14.59
C LYS A 99 2.78 -5.72 -14.69
N ILE A 100 1.50 -5.95 -14.96
CA ILE A 100 0.48 -4.90 -15.09
C ILE A 100 0.18 -4.29 -13.71
N TYR A 101 0.09 -5.12 -12.67
CA TYR A 101 -0.09 -4.65 -11.30
C TYR A 101 1.08 -3.78 -10.82
N THR A 102 2.33 -4.17 -11.09
CA THR A 102 3.51 -3.35 -10.73
C THR A 102 3.53 -2.01 -11.48
N GLN A 103 3.03 -1.95 -12.72
CA GLN A 103 2.88 -0.69 -13.46
C GLN A 103 1.80 0.21 -12.84
N LEU A 104 0.67 -0.37 -12.42
CA LEU A 104 -0.37 0.35 -11.69
C LEU A 104 0.18 0.93 -10.38
N LEU A 105 0.86 0.10 -9.59
CA LEU A 105 1.56 0.48 -8.36
C LEU A 105 2.44 1.71 -8.56
N ARG A 106 3.30 1.66 -9.59
CA ARG A 106 4.23 2.73 -9.92
C ARG A 106 3.51 4.02 -10.33
N SER A 107 2.44 3.90 -11.11
CA SER A 107 1.65 5.06 -11.57
C SER A 107 0.97 5.78 -10.40
N VAL A 108 0.38 5.00 -9.48
CA VAL A 108 -0.25 5.52 -8.25
C VAL A 108 0.79 6.19 -7.35
N TRP A 109 1.97 5.57 -7.19
CA TRP A 109 3.06 6.13 -6.40
C TRP A 109 3.53 7.47 -6.94
N ILE A 110 3.82 7.56 -8.24
CA ILE A 110 4.24 8.81 -8.89
C ILE A 110 3.18 9.90 -8.68
N ALA A 111 1.91 9.61 -8.95
CA ALA A 111 0.83 10.58 -8.74
C ALA A 111 0.74 11.06 -7.28
N THR A 112 0.94 10.16 -6.32
CA THR A 112 0.96 10.51 -4.88
C THR A 112 2.10 11.46 -4.54
N GLU A 113 3.30 11.21 -5.06
CA GLU A 113 4.47 12.09 -4.87
C GLU A 113 4.28 13.48 -5.52
N HIS A 114 3.45 13.56 -6.56
CA HIS A 114 3.04 14.83 -7.18
C HIS A 114 1.84 15.49 -6.47
N GLY A 115 1.39 14.97 -5.33
CA GLY A 115 0.33 15.57 -4.52
C GLY A 115 -1.09 15.28 -5.01
N ALA A 116 -1.29 14.23 -5.81
CA ALA A 116 -2.62 13.81 -6.23
C ALA A 116 -3.53 13.48 -5.03
N ASP A 117 -4.74 14.03 -5.03
CA ASP A 117 -5.77 13.68 -4.06
C ASP A 117 -6.42 12.32 -4.36
N ALA A 118 -7.29 11.87 -3.45
CA ALA A 118 -7.95 10.57 -3.56
C ALA A 118 -8.84 10.44 -4.82
N HIS A 119 -9.45 11.53 -5.30
CA HIS A 119 -10.29 11.51 -6.48
C HIS A 119 -9.44 11.35 -7.75
N HIS A 120 -8.32 12.07 -7.83
CA HIS A 120 -7.35 11.90 -8.91
C HIS A 120 -6.75 10.49 -8.94
N LEU A 121 -6.38 9.95 -7.78
CA LEU A 121 -5.86 8.58 -7.68
C LEU A 121 -6.91 7.56 -8.14
N LYS A 122 -8.18 7.71 -7.73
CA LYS A 122 -9.26 6.83 -8.19
C LYS A 122 -9.39 6.84 -9.71
N ARG A 123 -9.45 8.03 -10.32
CA ARG A 123 -9.57 8.17 -11.78
C ARG A 123 -8.38 7.53 -12.51
N LEU A 124 -7.16 7.77 -12.03
CA LEU A 124 -5.94 7.20 -12.62
C LEU A 124 -6.03 5.67 -12.74
N VAL A 125 -6.63 5.04 -11.75
CA VAL A 125 -6.74 3.59 -11.65
C VAL A 125 -7.79 3.08 -12.60
N GLU A 126 -8.99 3.66 -12.56
CA GLU A 126 -10.08 3.31 -13.46
C GLU A 126 -9.60 3.40 -14.92
N ASP A 127 -8.93 4.49 -15.27
CA ASP A 127 -8.34 4.69 -16.59
C ASP A 127 -7.23 3.68 -16.91
N PHE A 128 -6.39 3.32 -15.93
CA PHE A 128 -5.32 2.34 -16.12
C PHE A 128 -5.89 0.95 -16.39
N ILE A 129 -6.90 0.53 -15.61
CA ILE A 129 -7.56 -0.77 -15.76
C ILE A 129 -8.28 -0.83 -17.11
N ASP A 130 -9.06 0.19 -17.47
CA ASP A 130 -9.79 0.24 -18.74
C ASP A 130 -8.83 0.12 -19.94
N ARG A 131 -7.70 0.85 -19.93
CA ARG A 131 -6.68 0.74 -20.98
C ARG A 131 -6.02 -0.64 -21.01
N SER A 132 -5.72 -1.22 -19.86
CA SER A 132 -5.05 -2.52 -19.78
C SER A 132 -5.96 -3.64 -20.33
N MET A 133 -7.24 -3.62 -19.97
CA MET A 133 -8.23 -4.58 -20.47
C MET A 133 -8.45 -4.46 -21.98
N LYS A 134 -8.51 -3.24 -22.51
CA LYS A 134 -8.63 -3.00 -23.96
C LYS A 134 -7.40 -3.49 -24.74
N ALA A 135 -6.20 -3.27 -24.19
CA ALA A 135 -4.97 -3.73 -24.82
C ALA A 135 -4.86 -5.27 -24.86
N GLU A 136 -5.34 -5.97 -23.84
CA GLU A 136 -5.39 -7.44 -23.84
C GLU A 136 -6.40 -7.99 -24.86
N ALA A 137 -7.57 -7.34 -24.99
CA ALA A 137 -8.58 -7.73 -25.97
C ALA A 137 -8.08 -7.60 -27.43
N THR A 138 -7.18 -6.65 -27.72
CA THR A 138 -6.59 -6.47 -29.06
C THR A 138 -5.40 -7.38 -29.36
N ASN A 139 -4.84 -8.06 -28.36
CA ASN A 139 -3.69 -8.96 -28.51
C ASN A 139 -4.09 -10.45 -28.43
N THR A 140 -5.39 -10.74 -28.44
CA THR A 140 -5.90 -12.11 -28.53
C THR A 140 -6.01 -12.48 -30.01
N PRO A 141 -5.31 -13.53 -30.49
CA PRO A 141 -5.33 -13.94 -31.90
C PRO A 141 -6.70 -14.43 -32.38
#